data_AF-A0A5J6LIQ4-F1
#
_entry.id   AF-A0A5J6LIQ4-F1
#
_cell.length_a   1.000
_cell.length_b   1.000
_cell.length_c   1.000
_cell.angle_alpha   90.00
_cell.angle_beta   90.00
_cell.angle_gamma   90.00
#
_symmetry.space_group_name_H-M   'P 1'
#
loop_
_entity.id
_entity.type
_entity.pdbx_description
1 polymer ?
#
loop_
_entity_poly.entity_id
_entity_poly.type
_entity_poly.pdbx_seq_one_letter_code
_entity_poly.pdbx_strand_id
1 'polypeptide(L)'
;MNNQRVDGHTSQAYDAEMNEIVNDVLAMGELVIQQVERALNAFINADVALAQEVISADTSINDMEVEIDDKCVQVLVKRQPAAGDLRAVIAVIKTIKDLERIGDQAKRIARMAAKSDNNVLPPKEFHEFATMGGHVTQMLHGAMSAFRRMDADEALKVALLDKQVDSDYEAILRQNMTYMLEDPRNITRMVEMTWVGRAIERIGDHARNVCEYTIYFVKGRNVRHTNDEELQAIVRDN
;
A
#
# COMPACT_ATOMS: atom_id res chain seq x y z
N MET A 1 17.95 30.01 40.88
CA MET A 1 19.05 29.69 39.93
C MET A 1 18.43 29.07 38.71
N ASN A 2 18.71 29.67 37.56
CA ASN A 2 18.17 29.36 36.23
C ASN A 2 18.38 27.88 35.88
N ASN A 3 17.30 27.16 35.59
CA ASN A 3 17.35 25.94 34.78
C ASN A 3 16.59 26.20 33.47
N GLN A 4 17.13 27.13 32.68
CA GLN A 4 16.68 27.38 31.32
C GLN A 4 17.46 26.48 30.36
N ARG A 5 16.70 25.62 29.66
CA ARG A 5 16.95 25.13 28.29
C ARG A 5 18.12 24.17 28.11
N VAL A 6 17.83 22.88 28.24
CA VAL A 6 18.54 21.80 27.51
C VAL A 6 17.59 20.97 26.62
N ASP A 7 16.26 20.97 26.88
CA ASP A 7 15.28 20.18 26.12
C ASP A 7 15.02 20.63 24.67
N GLY A 8 15.42 21.86 24.29
CA GLY A 8 15.15 22.39 22.96
C GLY A 8 15.99 21.73 21.85
N HIS A 9 17.22 21.31 22.16
CA HIS A 9 18.13 20.72 21.16
C HIS A 9 17.82 19.24 20.88
N THR A 10 17.33 18.52 21.89
CA THR A 10 16.94 17.11 21.78
C THR A 10 15.64 16.94 20.99
N SER A 11 14.65 17.81 21.22
CA SER A 11 13.40 17.83 20.44
C SER A 11 13.66 18.19 18.98
N GLN A 12 14.40 19.27 18.71
CA GLN A 12 14.67 19.70 17.33
C GLN A 12 15.44 18.67 16.51
N ALA A 13 16.39 17.96 17.13
CA ALA A 13 17.13 16.90 16.45
C ALA A 13 16.25 15.68 16.17
N TYR A 14 15.37 15.29 17.11
CA TYR A 14 14.38 14.24 16.87
C TYR A 14 13.41 14.63 15.76
N ASP A 15 12.88 15.85 15.79
CA ASP A 15 11.95 16.35 14.77
C ASP A 15 12.61 16.34 13.38
N ALA A 16 13.90 16.70 13.29
CA ALA A 16 14.66 16.63 12.04
C ALA A 16 14.85 15.18 11.55
N GLU A 17 15.29 14.28 12.43
CA GLU A 17 15.45 12.84 12.13
C GLU A 17 14.12 12.21 11.67
N MET A 18 13.01 12.54 12.34
CA MET A 18 11.69 12.06 11.96
C MET A 18 11.19 12.64 10.65
N ASN A 19 11.45 13.92 10.37
CA ASN A 19 11.11 14.51 9.08
C ASN A 19 11.88 13.86 7.93
N GLU A 20 13.15 13.51 8.14
CA GLU A 20 13.94 12.74 7.16
C GLU A 20 13.31 11.37 6.91
N ILE A 21 13.02 10.62 7.97
CA ILE A 21 12.34 9.32 7.88
C ILE A 21 11.00 9.42 7.12
N VAL A 22 10.17 10.43 7.43
CA VAL A 22 8.90 10.64 6.74
C VAL A 22 9.10 10.93 5.25
N ASN A 23 10.12 11.71 4.88
CA ASN A 23 10.44 11.97 3.48
C ASN A 23 10.88 10.69 2.76
N ASP A 24 11.67 9.84 3.41
CA ASP A 24 12.09 8.54 2.85
C ASP A 24 10.89 7.60 2.64
N VAL A 25 9.96 7.55 3.60
CA VAL A 25 8.70 6.78 3.47
C VAL A 25 7.88 7.28 2.29
N LEU A 26 7.80 8.60 2.11
CA LEU A 26 7.05 9.20 0.99
C LEU A 26 7.71 8.88 -0.36
N ALA A 27 9.04 8.88 -0.43
CA ALA A 27 9.78 8.47 -1.62
C ALA A 27 9.59 6.98 -1.92
N MET A 28 9.61 6.12 -0.90
CA MET A 28 9.30 4.68 -1.03
C MET A 28 7.88 4.49 -1.55
N GLY A 29 6.90 5.22 -1.00
CA GLY A 29 5.51 5.17 -1.43
C GLY A 29 5.32 5.58 -2.89
N GLU A 30 6.02 6.63 -3.34
CA GLU A 30 6.00 7.04 -4.75
C GLU A 30 6.56 5.97 -5.68
N LEU A 31 7.68 5.34 -5.33
CA LEU A 31 8.25 4.23 -6.09
C LEU A 31 7.30 3.03 -6.15
N VAL A 32 6.68 2.68 -5.02
CA VAL A 32 5.69 1.60 -4.93
C VAL A 32 4.48 1.86 -5.83
N ILE A 33 3.93 3.09 -5.81
CA ILE A 33 2.82 3.49 -6.68
C ILE A 33 3.21 3.31 -8.16
N GLN A 34 4.37 3.83 -8.56
CA GLN A 34 4.86 3.69 -9.94
C GLN A 34 4.98 2.21 -10.34
N GLN A 35 5.48 1.36 -9.44
CA GLN A 35 5.63 -0.08 -9.70
C GLN A 35 4.28 -0.78 -9.86
N VAL A 36 3.27 -0.41 -9.07
CA VAL A 36 1.89 -0.92 -9.21
C VAL A 36 1.29 -0.50 -10.55
N GLU A 37 1.36 0.78 -10.91
CA GLU A 37 0.84 1.29 -12.18
C GLU A 37 1.50 0.61 -13.39
N ARG A 38 2.82 0.44 -13.34
CA ARG A 38 3.59 -0.25 -14.38
C ARG A 38 3.25 -1.74 -14.46
N ALA A 39 3.06 -2.41 -13.32
CA ALA A 39 2.66 -3.82 -13.30
C ALA A 39 1.28 -4.03 -13.92
N LEU A 40 0.32 -3.16 -13.56
CA LEU A 40 -1.03 -3.17 -14.12
C LEU A 40 -0.99 -2.92 -15.64
N ASN A 41 -0.23 -1.92 -16.08
CA ASN A 41 -0.06 -1.62 -17.50
C ASN A 41 0.55 -2.80 -18.26
N ALA A 42 1.62 -3.39 -17.72
CA ALA A 42 2.26 -4.57 -18.30
C ALA A 42 1.30 -5.74 -18.44
N PHE A 43 0.46 -5.96 -17.43
CA PHE A 43 -0.54 -7.03 -17.44
C PHE A 43 -1.66 -6.78 -18.44
N ILE A 44 -2.25 -5.59 -18.45
CA ILE A 44 -3.37 -5.23 -19.34
C ILE A 44 -2.95 -5.23 -20.81
N ASN A 45 -1.73 -4.76 -21.11
CA ASN A 45 -1.22 -4.63 -22.47
C ASN A 45 -0.35 -5.82 -22.92
N ALA A 46 -0.20 -6.85 -22.08
CA ALA A 46 0.72 -7.97 -22.30
C ALA A 46 2.16 -7.52 -22.64
N ASP A 47 2.62 -6.44 -22.01
CA ASP A 47 3.98 -5.91 -22.21
C ASP A 47 4.99 -6.65 -21.33
N VAL A 48 5.63 -7.67 -21.92
CA VAL A 48 6.62 -8.50 -21.26
C VAL A 48 7.88 -7.72 -20.87
N ALA A 49 8.28 -6.71 -21.65
CA ALA A 49 9.46 -5.92 -21.35
C ALA A 49 9.22 -5.07 -20.09
N LEU A 50 8.09 -4.37 -20.04
CA LEU A 50 7.68 -3.60 -18.87
C LEU A 50 7.53 -4.49 -17.63
N ALA A 51 6.96 -5.68 -17.79
CA ALA A 51 6.86 -6.66 -16.70
C ALA A 51 8.23 -7.04 -16.12
N GLN A 52 9.23 -7.26 -16.98
CA GLN A 52 10.57 -7.63 -16.55
C GLN A 52 11.28 -6.48 -15.82
N GLU A 53 11.05 -5.24 -16.24
CA GLU A 53 11.54 -4.04 -15.54
C GLU A 53 10.96 -3.96 -14.13
N VAL A 54 9.64 -4.13 -13.97
CA VAL A 54 8.99 -4.13 -12.64
C VAL A 54 9.58 -5.19 -11.72
N ILE A 55 9.76 -6.42 -12.23
CA ILE A 55 10.33 -7.54 -11.46
C ILE A 55 11.75 -7.21 -10.97
N SER A 56 12.55 -6.54 -11.81
CA SER A 56 13.93 -6.19 -11.48
C SER A 56 14.05 -5.02 -10.48
N ALA A 57 13.11 -4.07 -10.51
CA ALA A 57 13.13 -2.89 -9.65
C ALA A 57 12.59 -3.15 -8.23
N ASP A 58 12.00 -4.31 -7.97
CA ASP A 58 11.48 -4.72 -6.65
C ASP A 58 12.54 -4.70 -5.53
N THR A 59 13.80 -5.00 -5.85
CA THR A 59 14.88 -4.98 -4.84
C THR A 59 15.08 -3.60 -4.23
N SER A 60 14.89 -2.53 -4.99
CA SER A 60 15.02 -1.17 -4.49
C SER A 60 14.01 -0.85 -3.39
N ILE A 61 12.79 -1.41 -3.46
CA ILE A 61 11.77 -1.23 -2.41
C ILE A 61 12.20 -1.94 -1.13
N ASN A 62 12.75 -3.15 -1.23
CA ASN A 62 13.27 -3.89 -0.08
C ASN A 62 14.45 -3.17 0.58
N ASP A 63 15.36 -2.61 -0.22
CA ASP A 63 16.50 -1.86 0.29
C ASP A 63 16.05 -0.60 1.05
N MET A 64 15.04 0.12 0.52
CA MET A 64 14.44 1.27 1.20
C MET A 64 13.73 0.88 2.50
N GLU A 65 13.02 -0.26 2.55
CA GLU A 65 12.39 -0.75 3.79
C GLU A 65 13.43 -0.96 4.89
N VAL A 66 14.53 -1.66 4.58
CA VAL A 66 15.61 -1.91 5.54
C VAL A 66 16.27 -0.61 6.00
N GLU A 67 16.56 0.31 5.07
CA GLU A 67 17.19 1.59 5.41
C GLU A 67 16.29 2.42 6.36
N ILE A 68 15.00 2.49 6.08
CA ILE A 68 14.06 3.26 6.91
C ILE A 68 13.87 2.59 8.28
N ASP A 69 13.77 1.26 8.33
CA ASP A 69 13.66 0.52 9.60
C ASP A 69 14.88 0.75 10.49
N ASP A 70 16.09 0.70 9.91
CA ASP A 70 17.34 0.99 10.63
C ASP A 70 17.36 2.43 11.19
N LYS A 71 16.89 3.42 10.41
CA LYS A 71 16.75 4.81 10.90
C LYS A 71 15.76 4.88 12.06
N CYS A 72 14.63 4.20 11.98
CA CYS A 72 13.65 4.12 13.07
C CYS A 72 14.25 3.50 14.34
N VAL A 73 14.99 2.40 14.23
CA VAL A 73 15.66 1.75 15.37
C VAL A 73 16.68 2.70 16.00
N GLN A 74 17.47 3.42 15.20
CA GLN A 74 18.43 4.40 15.72
C GLN A 74 17.75 5.51 16.53
N VAL A 75 16.61 6.02 16.07
CA VAL A 75 15.82 7.01 16.81
C VAL A 75 15.37 6.47 18.16
N LEU A 76 14.83 5.24 18.20
CA LEU A 76 14.39 4.60 19.44
C LEU A 76 15.53 4.43 20.45
N VAL A 77 16.69 3.96 19.98
CA VAL A 77 17.86 3.71 20.83
C VAL A 77 18.47 5.02 21.35
N LYS A 78 18.61 6.04 20.50
CA LYS A 78 19.30 7.28 20.85
C LYS A 78 18.47 8.21 21.74
N ARG A 79 17.13 8.20 21.60
CA ARG A 79 16.30 9.29 22.10
C ARG A 79 15.31 8.91 23.21
N GLN A 80 15.02 7.62 23.42
CA GLN A 80 13.98 7.16 24.37
C GLN A 80 12.68 8.00 24.27
N PRO A 81 12.04 8.00 23.09
CA PRO A 81 10.95 8.92 22.78
C PRO A 81 9.76 8.83 23.74
N ALA A 82 9.05 9.95 23.92
CA ALA A 82 7.81 9.98 24.68
C ALA A 82 6.71 9.16 23.97
N ALA A 83 5.57 8.94 24.64
CA ALA A 83 4.51 8.06 24.14
C ALA A 83 3.96 8.44 22.74
N GLY A 84 3.90 9.73 22.41
CA GLY A 84 3.49 10.21 21.08
C GLY A 84 4.54 9.94 20.00
N ASP A 85 5.80 10.22 20.32
CA ASP A 85 6.96 10.01 19.45
C ASP A 85 7.17 8.52 19.15
N LEU A 86 7.04 7.67 20.17
CA LEU A 86 7.09 6.21 20.00
C LEU A 86 5.98 5.72 19.06
N ARG A 87 4.79 6.33 19.14
CA ARG A 87 3.68 6.01 18.24
C ARG A 87 4.00 6.36 16.79
N ALA A 88 4.64 7.52 16.58
CA ALA A 88 5.12 7.96 15.27
C ALA A 88 6.02 6.91 14.62
N VAL A 89 7.05 6.49 15.36
CA VAL A 89 8.03 5.52 14.89
C VAL A 89 7.37 4.17 14.60
N ILE A 90 6.48 3.69 15.48
CA ILE A 90 5.75 2.44 15.26
C ILE A 90 4.83 2.51 14.03
N ALA A 91 4.18 3.66 13.79
CA ALA A 91 3.34 3.86 12.61
C ALA A 91 4.17 3.82 11.33
N VAL A 92 5.37 4.44 11.33
CA VAL A 92 6.31 4.38 10.21
C VAL A 92 6.75 2.95 9.91
N ILE A 93 7.26 2.21 10.91
CA ILE A 93 7.75 0.83 10.73
C ILE A 93 6.67 -0.07 10.11
N LYS A 94 5.42 0.10 10.52
CA LYS A 94 4.32 -0.68 9.96
C LYS A 94 3.95 -0.22 8.55
N THR A 95 4.00 1.08 8.29
CA THR A 95 3.74 1.66 6.97
C THR A 95 4.74 1.15 5.94
N ILE A 96 6.04 1.21 6.22
CA ILE A 96 7.07 0.69 5.28
C ILE A 96 6.90 -0.80 5.03
N LYS A 97 6.43 -1.56 6.02
CA LYS A 97 6.16 -2.98 5.83
C LYS A 97 5.02 -3.22 4.87
N ASP A 98 3.90 -2.51 5.03
CA ASP A 98 2.78 -2.60 4.10
C ASP A 98 3.16 -2.08 2.68
N LEU A 99 4.01 -1.06 2.57
CA LEU A 99 4.56 -0.59 1.29
C LEU A 99 5.43 -1.66 0.58
N GLU A 100 6.30 -2.35 1.32
CA GLU A 100 7.05 -3.50 0.78
C GLU A 100 6.10 -4.59 0.27
N ARG A 101 5.07 -4.93 1.06
CA ARG A 101 4.06 -5.92 0.65
C ARG A 101 3.29 -5.54 -0.61
N ILE A 102 3.05 -4.25 -0.84
CA ILE A 102 2.44 -3.73 -2.07
C ILE A 102 3.39 -3.93 -3.26
N GLY A 103 4.68 -3.60 -3.10
CA GLY A 103 5.70 -3.89 -4.12
C GLY A 103 5.75 -5.38 -4.49
N ASP A 104 5.67 -6.24 -3.47
CA ASP A 104 5.61 -7.69 -3.59
C ASP A 104 4.38 -8.16 -4.42
N GLN A 105 3.22 -7.52 -4.24
CA GLN A 105 2.03 -7.77 -5.07
C GLN A 105 2.21 -7.27 -6.51
N ALA A 106 2.78 -6.07 -6.70
CA ALA A 106 3.08 -5.54 -8.04
C ALA A 106 3.99 -6.49 -8.83
N LYS A 107 5.02 -7.04 -8.18
CA LYS A 107 5.89 -8.07 -8.75
C LYS A 107 5.14 -9.35 -9.13
N ARG A 108 4.14 -9.77 -8.36
CA ARG A 108 3.29 -10.94 -8.70
C ARG A 108 2.46 -10.69 -9.95
N ILE A 109 1.87 -9.49 -10.08
CA ILE A 109 1.13 -9.06 -11.28
C ILE A 109 2.08 -9.08 -12.50
N ALA A 110 3.25 -8.46 -12.37
CA ALA A 110 4.25 -8.44 -13.44
C ALA A 110 4.75 -9.84 -13.83
N ARG A 111 4.97 -10.74 -12.86
CA ARG A 111 5.32 -12.15 -13.15
C ARG A 111 4.23 -12.87 -13.94
N MET A 112 2.96 -12.50 -13.79
CA MET A 112 1.89 -13.05 -14.61
C MET A 112 1.95 -12.49 -16.04
N ALA A 113 2.14 -11.17 -16.17
CA ALA A 113 2.30 -10.51 -17.47
C ALA A 113 3.46 -11.11 -18.28
N ALA A 114 4.60 -11.37 -17.64
CA ALA A 114 5.78 -11.96 -18.28
C ALA A 114 5.61 -13.42 -18.73
N LYS A 115 4.60 -14.14 -18.19
CA LYS A 115 4.30 -15.53 -18.56
C LYS A 115 3.32 -15.65 -19.72
N SER A 116 2.66 -14.57 -20.13
CA SER A 116 1.74 -14.63 -21.27
C SER A 116 2.52 -14.94 -22.55
N ASP A 117 2.43 -16.19 -23.00
CA ASP A 117 2.64 -16.51 -24.41
C ASP A 117 1.63 -15.68 -25.23
N ASN A 118 2.07 -15.17 -26.38
CA ASN A 118 1.35 -14.27 -27.31
C ASN A 118 -0.06 -14.73 -27.79
N ASN A 119 -0.68 -15.75 -27.18
CA ASN A 119 -2.12 -16.03 -27.26
C ASN A 119 -2.91 -15.05 -26.37
N VAL A 120 -2.89 -13.79 -26.79
CA VAL A 120 -3.53 -12.63 -26.15
C VAL A 120 -5.05 -12.85 -26.06
N LEU A 121 -5.61 -12.66 -24.86
CA LEU A 121 -7.07 -12.57 -24.68
C LEU A 121 -7.62 -11.37 -25.45
N PRO A 122 -8.88 -11.41 -25.89
CA PRO A 122 -9.52 -10.20 -26.36
C PRO A 122 -9.45 -9.12 -25.26
N PRO A 123 -9.22 -7.83 -25.62
CA PRO A 123 -9.15 -6.71 -24.67
C PRO A 123 -10.36 -6.58 -23.72
N LYS A 124 -11.49 -7.22 -24.04
CA LYS A 124 -12.67 -7.31 -23.18
C LYS A 124 -12.45 -8.06 -21.87
N GLU A 125 -11.46 -8.96 -21.79
CA GLU A 125 -11.21 -9.76 -20.59
C GLU A 125 -10.36 -9.03 -19.54
N PHE A 126 -9.85 -7.84 -19.84
CA PHE A 126 -9.03 -7.03 -18.91
C PHE A 126 -9.76 -5.79 -18.37
N HIS A 127 -11.01 -5.54 -18.76
CA HIS A 127 -11.71 -4.32 -18.39
C HIS A 127 -11.96 -4.21 -16.88
N GLU A 128 -12.36 -5.32 -16.26
CA GLU A 128 -12.61 -5.41 -14.83
C GLU A 128 -11.32 -5.21 -14.03
N PHE A 129 -10.20 -5.81 -14.49
CA PHE A 129 -8.87 -5.60 -13.91
C PHE A 129 -8.39 -4.16 -14.02
N ALA A 130 -8.60 -3.50 -15.16
CA ALA A 130 -8.25 -2.10 -15.35
C ALA A 130 -9.05 -1.18 -14.42
N THR A 131 -10.33 -1.48 -14.22
CA THR A 131 -11.22 -0.75 -13.32
C THR A 131 -10.77 -0.88 -11.86
N MET A 132 -10.59 -2.13 -11.40
CA MET A 132 -10.12 -2.43 -10.05
C MET A 132 -8.72 -1.85 -9.79
N GLY A 133 -7.81 -1.95 -10.77
CA GLY A 133 -6.47 -1.36 -10.70
C GLY A 133 -6.49 0.16 -10.57
N GLY A 134 -7.44 0.83 -11.25
CA GLY A 134 -7.67 2.26 -11.10
C GLY A 134 -8.10 2.66 -9.69
N HIS A 135 -9.05 1.91 -9.10
CA HIS A 135 -9.50 2.15 -7.72
C HIS A 135 -8.37 1.97 -6.70
N VAL A 136 -7.59 0.90 -6.83
CA VAL A 136 -6.46 0.63 -5.93
C VAL A 136 -5.35 1.67 -6.07
N THR A 137 -5.06 2.12 -7.29
CA THR A 137 -4.07 3.19 -7.53
C THR A 137 -4.53 4.51 -6.88
N GLN A 138 -5.83 4.84 -7.00
CA GLN A 138 -6.42 5.98 -6.30
C GLN A 138 -6.31 5.85 -4.78
N MET A 139 -6.55 4.65 -4.23
CA MET A 139 -6.39 4.39 -2.79
C MET A 139 -4.96 4.62 -2.34
N LEU A 140 -3.95 4.13 -3.06
CA LEU A 140 -2.54 4.34 -2.71
C LEU A 140 -2.16 5.82 -2.69
N HIS A 141 -2.54 6.59 -3.72
CA HIS A 141 -2.30 8.03 -3.73
C HIS A 141 -2.99 8.74 -2.56
N GLY A 142 -4.23 8.37 -2.26
CA GLY A 142 -4.97 8.89 -1.13
C GLY A 142 -4.33 8.55 0.21
N ALA A 143 -3.86 7.31 0.39
CA ALA A 143 -3.19 6.86 1.60
C ALA A 143 -1.88 7.61 1.85
N MET A 144 -1.05 7.77 0.81
CA MET A 144 0.20 8.52 0.92
C MET A 144 -0.02 10.03 1.12
N SER A 145 -1.08 10.59 0.54
CA SER A 145 -1.51 11.97 0.75
C SER A 145 -1.95 12.21 2.19
N ALA A 146 -2.81 11.33 2.72
CA ALA A 146 -3.27 11.37 4.10
C ALA A 146 -2.10 11.19 5.08
N PHE A 147 -1.19 10.27 4.81
CA PHE A 147 0.01 10.04 5.62
C PHE A 147 0.93 11.27 5.64
N ARG A 148 1.20 11.89 4.48
CA ARG A 148 2.02 13.12 4.39
C ARG A 148 1.45 14.25 5.23
N ARG A 149 0.12 14.40 5.22
CA ARG A 149 -0.59 15.47 5.93
C ARG A 149 -0.94 15.12 7.37
N MET A 150 -0.75 13.86 7.76
CA MET A 150 -1.27 13.29 9.00
C MET A 150 -2.78 13.60 9.17
N ASP A 151 -3.54 13.42 8.09
CA ASP A 151 -4.97 13.74 8.01
C ASP A 151 -5.81 12.48 8.23
N ALA A 152 -6.41 12.37 9.42
CA ALA A 152 -7.25 11.23 9.79
C ALA A 152 -8.60 11.20 9.03
N ASP A 153 -9.15 12.34 8.63
CA ASP A 153 -10.40 12.42 7.88
C ASP A 153 -10.20 11.98 6.43
N GLU A 154 -9.08 12.37 5.81
CA GLU A 154 -8.67 11.88 4.50
C GLU A 154 -8.37 10.38 4.55
N ALA A 155 -7.60 9.93 5.54
CA ALA A 155 -7.29 8.51 5.72
C ALA A 155 -8.57 7.67 5.85
N LEU A 156 -9.57 8.14 6.61
CA LEU A 156 -10.85 7.47 6.73
C LEU A 156 -11.56 7.35 5.38
N LYS A 157 -11.67 8.44 4.61
CA LYS A 157 -12.33 8.42 3.30
C LYS A 157 -11.70 7.40 2.36
N VAL A 158 -10.37 7.32 2.36
CA VAL A 158 -9.62 6.39 1.53
C VAL A 158 -9.80 4.95 2.02
N ALA A 159 -9.73 4.70 3.33
CA ALA A 159 -9.94 3.37 3.91
C ALA A 159 -11.32 2.78 3.54
N LEU A 160 -12.35 3.61 3.39
CA LEU A 160 -13.69 3.17 3.01
C LEU A 160 -13.82 2.79 1.52
N LEU A 161 -12.86 3.16 0.67
CA LEU A 161 -12.86 2.76 -0.75
C LEU A 161 -12.52 1.27 -0.94
N ASP A 162 -11.91 0.65 0.06
CA ASP A 162 -11.54 -0.77 0.09
C ASP A 162 -12.71 -1.70 -0.23
N LYS A 163 -13.91 -1.39 0.27
CA LYS A 163 -15.15 -2.11 -0.04
C LYS A 163 -15.48 -2.16 -1.53
N GLN A 164 -15.12 -1.12 -2.28
CA GLN A 164 -15.33 -1.11 -3.73
C GLN A 164 -14.35 -2.09 -4.40
N VAL A 165 -13.11 -2.15 -3.93
CA VAL A 165 -12.08 -3.09 -4.42
C VAL A 165 -12.49 -4.54 -4.14
N ASP A 166 -13.01 -4.83 -2.95
CA ASP A 166 -13.58 -6.15 -2.61
C ASP A 166 -14.70 -6.55 -3.58
N SER A 167 -15.62 -5.63 -3.84
CA SER A 167 -16.75 -5.83 -4.76
C SER A 167 -16.27 -6.09 -6.20
N ASP A 168 -15.26 -5.36 -6.66
CA ASP A 168 -14.66 -5.55 -7.98
C ASP A 168 -13.97 -6.93 -8.09
N TYR A 169 -13.24 -7.34 -7.05
CA TYR A 169 -12.61 -8.65 -6.98
C TYR A 169 -13.64 -9.79 -7.03
N GLU A 170 -14.74 -9.67 -6.29
CA GLU A 170 -15.82 -10.64 -6.36
C GLU A 170 -16.45 -10.74 -7.76
N ALA A 171 -16.58 -9.61 -8.45
CA ALA A 171 -17.09 -9.57 -9.82
C ALA A 171 -16.16 -10.32 -10.79
N ILE A 172 -14.84 -10.06 -10.71
CA ILE A 172 -13.81 -10.78 -11.46
C ILE A 172 -13.88 -12.29 -11.18
N LEU A 173 -14.01 -12.67 -9.90
CA LEU A 173 -14.08 -14.07 -9.51
C LEU A 173 -15.30 -14.77 -10.13
N ARG A 174 -16.48 -14.12 -10.09
CA ARG A 174 -17.71 -14.64 -10.72
C ARG A 174 -17.56 -14.80 -12.23
N GLN A 175 -16.99 -13.81 -12.90
CA GLN A 175 -16.75 -13.85 -14.35
C GLN A 175 -15.77 -14.97 -14.73
N ASN A 176 -14.66 -15.11 -14.01
CA ASN A 176 -13.69 -16.18 -14.22
C ASN A 176 -14.35 -17.56 -14.05
N MET A 177 -15.21 -17.75 -13.04
CA MET A 177 -15.97 -18.99 -12.86
C MET A 177 -16.90 -19.29 -14.04
N THR A 178 -17.57 -18.28 -14.59
CA THR A 178 -18.40 -18.45 -15.79
C THR A 178 -17.56 -18.93 -16.98
N TYR A 179 -16.40 -18.32 -17.23
CA TYR A 179 -15.52 -18.76 -18.32
C TYR A 179 -14.95 -20.17 -18.12
N MET A 180 -14.66 -20.57 -16.88
CA MET A 180 -14.26 -21.94 -16.57
C MET A 180 -15.36 -22.97 -16.89
N LEU A 181 -16.63 -22.61 -16.66
CA LEU A 181 -17.78 -23.47 -16.93
C LEU A 181 -18.13 -23.53 -18.43
N GLU A 182 -17.92 -22.43 -19.17
CA GLU A 182 -18.15 -22.37 -20.61
C GLU A 182 -17.13 -23.20 -21.40
N ASP A 183 -15.84 -23.13 -21.02
CA ASP A 183 -14.78 -23.93 -21.64
C ASP A 183 -13.75 -24.41 -20.59
N PRO A 184 -13.81 -25.69 -20.18
CA PRO A 184 -12.87 -26.26 -19.20
C PRO A 184 -11.40 -26.19 -19.60
N ARG A 185 -11.08 -26.00 -20.90
CA ARG A 185 -9.69 -25.82 -21.35
C ARG A 185 -9.07 -24.52 -20.82
N ASN A 186 -9.89 -23.55 -20.41
CA ASN A 186 -9.45 -22.27 -19.87
C ASN A 186 -9.21 -22.29 -18.35
N ILE A 187 -9.47 -23.41 -17.65
CA ILE A 187 -9.41 -23.46 -16.17
C ILE A 187 -8.07 -22.95 -15.63
N THR A 188 -6.95 -23.46 -16.13
CA THR A 188 -5.61 -23.05 -15.66
C THR A 188 -5.42 -21.54 -15.81
N ARG A 189 -5.81 -20.99 -16.96
CA ARG A 189 -5.70 -19.56 -17.25
C ARG A 189 -6.60 -18.72 -16.35
N MET A 190 -7.84 -19.13 -16.14
CA MET A 190 -8.78 -18.39 -15.29
C MET A 190 -8.36 -18.42 -13.81
N VAL A 191 -7.73 -19.51 -13.36
CA VAL A 191 -7.09 -19.56 -12.04
C VAL A 191 -5.95 -18.55 -11.94
N GLU A 192 -5.11 -18.44 -12.97
CA GLU A 192 -4.06 -17.43 -13.06
C GLU A 192 -4.60 -16.00 -13.00
N MET A 193 -5.70 -15.71 -13.71
CA MET A 193 -6.38 -14.41 -13.66
C MET A 193 -6.95 -14.11 -12.26
N THR A 194 -7.49 -15.11 -11.57
CA THR A 194 -7.94 -14.96 -10.18
C THR A 194 -6.79 -14.60 -9.25
N TRP A 195 -5.58 -15.15 -9.44
CA TRP A 195 -4.41 -14.77 -8.64
C TRP A 195 -3.99 -13.31 -8.86
N VAL A 196 -4.15 -12.79 -10.08
CA VAL A 196 -3.91 -11.37 -10.37
C VAL A 196 -4.94 -10.48 -9.68
N GLY A 197 -6.23 -10.84 -9.77
CA GLY A 197 -7.30 -10.09 -9.09
C GLY A 197 -7.07 -10.05 -7.59
N ARG A 198 -6.68 -11.19 -7.00
CA ARG A 198 -6.31 -11.27 -5.59
C ARG A 198 -5.09 -10.42 -5.25
N ALA A 199 -4.08 -10.34 -6.12
CA ALA A 199 -2.93 -9.49 -5.88
C ALA A 199 -3.33 -8.00 -5.86
N ILE A 200 -4.24 -7.58 -6.73
CA ILE A 200 -4.78 -6.21 -6.77
C ILE A 200 -5.59 -5.92 -5.50
N GLU A 201 -6.46 -6.84 -5.06
CA GLU A 201 -7.23 -6.68 -3.81
C GLU A 201 -6.31 -6.49 -2.61
N ARG A 202 -5.27 -7.32 -2.48
CA ARG A 202 -4.30 -7.18 -1.40
C ARG A 202 -3.56 -5.84 -1.40
N ILE A 203 -3.37 -5.20 -2.55
CA ILE A 203 -2.80 -3.85 -2.59
C ILE A 203 -3.78 -2.86 -1.95
N GLY A 204 -5.09 -3.01 -2.20
CA GLY A 204 -6.16 -2.27 -1.52
C GLY A 204 -6.11 -2.45 0.00
N ASP A 205 -6.04 -3.70 0.48
CA ASP A 205 -5.90 -4.03 1.92
C ASP A 205 -4.71 -3.31 2.55
N HIS A 206 -3.54 -3.38 1.90
CA HIS A 206 -2.33 -2.75 2.40
C HIS A 206 -2.42 -1.21 2.36
N ALA A 207 -3.09 -0.62 1.36
CA ALA A 207 -3.37 0.81 1.32
C ALA A 207 -4.30 1.24 2.48
N ARG A 208 -5.33 0.43 2.78
CA ARG A 208 -6.20 0.63 3.94
C ARG A 208 -5.40 0.57 5.25
N ASN A 209 -4.48 -0.39 5.40
CA ASN A 209 -3.62 -0.47 6.59
C ASN A 209 -2.82 0.83 6.81
N VAL A 210 -2.27 1.42 5.74
CA VAL A 210 -1.54 2.71 5.82
C VAL A 210 -2.47 3.83 6.32
N CYS A 211 -3.73 3.86 5.87
CA CYS A 211 -4.73 4.78 6.39
C CYS A 211 -5.03 4.55 7.88
N GLU A 212 -5.20 3.29 8.29
CA GLU A 212 -5.44 2.93 9.70
C GLU A 212 -4.26 3.33 10.60
N TYR A 213 -3.02 3.21 10.10
CA TYR A 213 -1.84 3.68 10.83
C TYR A 213 -1.79 5.20 10.95
N THR A 214 -2.21 5.92 9.92
CA THR A 214 -2.34 7.38 9.95
C THR A 214 -3.38 7.80 11.00
N ILE A 215 -4.54 7.16 11.04
CA ILE A 215 -5.58 7.41 12.05
C ILE A 215 -5.06 7.08 13.46
N TYR A 216 -4.40 5.93 13.61
CA TYR A 216 -3.79 5.54 14.89
C TYR A 216 -2.77 6.57 15.38
N PHE A 217 -1.93 7.09 14.49
CA PHE A 217 -0.95 8.12 14.80
C PHE A 217 -1.64 9.37 15.37
N VAL A 218 -2.63 9.90 14.64
CA VAL A 218 -3.35 11.15 14.99
C VAL A 218 -4.24 11.00 16.23
N LYS A 219 -5.07 9.95 16.27
CA LYS A 219 -6.11 9.77 17.31
C LYS A 219 -5.61 8.99 18.53
N GLY A 220 -4.51 8.25 18.40
CA GLY A 220 -3.94 7.42 19.46
C GLY A 220 -4.75 6.21 19.89
N ARG A 221 -5.84 5.92 19.17
CA ARG A 221 -6.67 4.73 19.37
C ARG A 221 -6.35 3.73 18.27
N ASN A 222 -6.15 2.47 18.66
CA ASN A 222 -5.94 1.41 17.69
C ASN A 222 -7.28 1.13 16.98
N VAL A 223 -7.32 1.38 15.67
CA VAL A 223 -8.51 1.23 14.81
C VAL A 223 -8.43 0.00 13.91
N ARG A 224 -7.46 -0.89 14.17
CA ARG A 224 -7.28 -2.09 13.34
C ARG A 224 -8.33 -3.12 13.66
N HIS A 225 -8.81 -3.80 12.63
CA HIS A 225 -9.87 -4.81 12.73
C HIS A 225 -11.18 -4.29 13.32
N THR A 226 -11.37 -2.97 13.38
CA THR A 226 -12.67 -2.36 13.69
C THR A 226 -13.51 -2.33 12.43
N ASN A 227 -14.82 -2.46 12.58
CA ASN A 227 -15.72 -2.26 11.44
C ASN A 227 -15.74 -0.78 11.01
N ASP A 228 -16.27 -0.51 9.82
CA ASP A 228 -16.30 0.84 9.26
C ASP A 228 -17.11 1.85 10.10
N GLU A 229 -18.11 1.40 10.86
CA GLU A 229 -18.92 2.27 11.73
C GLU A 229 -18.10 2.72 12.94
N GLU A 230 -17.37 1.79 13.56
CA GLU A 230 -16.43 2.05 14.65
C GLU A 230 -15.28 2.95 14.19
N LEU A 231 -14.72 2.68 13.01
CA LEU A 231 -13.66 3.51 12.42
C LEU A 231 -14.13 4.96 12.23
N GLN A 232 -15.34 5.16 11.69
CA GLN A 232 -15.95 6.48 11.57
C GLN A 232 -16.20 7.15 12.93
N ALA A 233 -16.66 6.40 13.92
CA ALA A 233 -16.91 6.93 15.27
C ALA A 233 -15.61 7.44 15.91
N ILE A 234 -14.51 6.71 15.77
CA ILE A 234 -13.20 7.07 16.33
C ILE A 234 -12.65 8.35 15.69
N VAL A 235 -12.86 8.55 14.38
CA VAL A 235 -12.40 9.76 13.70
C VAL A 235 -13.23 10.98 14.08
N ARG A 236 -14.55 10.81 14.33
CA ARG A 236 -15.47 11.87 14.75
C ARG A 236 -15.32 12.29 16.22
N ASP A 237 -14.87 11.38 17.09
CA ASP A 237 -14.50 11.72 18.46
C ASP A 237 -13.27 12.64 18.45
N ASN A 238 -13.45 13.89 18.90
CA ASN A 238 -12.39 14.88 19.10
C ASN A 238 -11.86 14.83 20.53
#